data_AF-A0A7W5V845-F1
#
_entry.id   AF-A0A7W5V845-F1
#
_cell.length_a   1.000
_cell.length_b   1.000
_cell.length_c   1.000
_cell.angle_alpha   90.00
_cell.angle_beta   90.00
_cell.angle_gamma   90.00
#
_symmetry.space_group_name_H-M   'P 1'
#
loop_
_entity.id
_entity.type
_entity.pdbx_description
1 polymer ?
#
loop_
_entity_poly.entity_id
_entity_poly.type
_entity_poly.pdbx_seq_one_letter_code
_entity_poly.pdbx_strand_id
1 'polypeptide(L)'
;MSRPREALIQAGQGLAQAVAQGGDVRQAVGQAVGQAVGQAGQLAGQAPGFQLNAHDFLAARDGGSSVGTIIEARTASLNEAGEIISRSFSERGKNGEPLHVISPVVIPKGSTAKVVIPLVVLVVLGLVGALGNVVPGIDVLFGPHYWVVLVLAAAFLWWRRSVVMVPEGCKALITKFGKLVHIADPGRVTLFNPWKRVSYIVNTTREYPFNAPIREAPTQQGVKASVDLFLQFRIENPAEFIFVLGSVSGFQSKLQNAISEVTRSLIYAQRAEDIYDLVGESTLGMLDNLNQQFLPAVRLTDVNITHAEPSSQEYRMDLAAPEMVRVAKEAYTYEYELQLRKEQNEGDLVKELAGLQETLSAIQAEIAAYQARMDTALERASHQAKAQARQRLVEAESTANANAALLEAQALDIRALSAAEAPEILEYRFQQDLLDKLESVAGRLPQVVQVGEESDIDFLALAQQLVGGRGAALFSAEDMAAIRSRLDEIGQRVDDRGEEIAALLRGATETAEPAIAEQPAVPAAAEPEWATADAETTIERPMRLPDQGRSQGQNPGPPPVPRSLPAYERPAQATPPAPAPEAPPAPPVSRGPAAQTPPSGWPTPPDAQGARPPGTPVWPAQQPRATNDAQEGDAR
;
A
#
# COMPACT_ATOMS: atom_id res chain seq x y z
N MET A 1 11.57 28.65 13.06
CA MET A 1 11.79 28.95 11.63
C MET A 1 12.02 30.47 11.37
N SER A 2 12.87 31.16 12.14
CA SER A 2 13.06 32.62 12.01
C SER A 2 14.43 33.07 11.48
N ARG A 3 15.42 32.16 11.38
CA ARG A 3 16.79 32.49 10.96
C ARG A 3 16.99 32.97 9.50
N PRO A 4 16.20 32.57 8.48
CA PRO A 4 16.46 33.05 7.11
C PRO A 4 16.08 34.52 6.90
N ARG A 5 15.13 35.05 7.71
CA ARG A 5 14.72 36.47 7.62
C ARG A 5 15.76 37.41 8.23
N GLU A 6 16.44 37.00 9.30
CA GLU A 6 17.49 37.81 9.95
C GLU A 6 18.74 37.94 9.07
N ALA A 7 19.11 36.88 8.34
CA ALA A 7 20.24 36.90 7.40
C ALA A 7 20.02 37.85 6.22
N LEU A 8 18.78 37.93 5.70
CA LEU A 8 18.41 38.86 4.63
C LEU A 8 18.42 40.32 5.11
N ILE A 9 18.03 40.59 6.36
CA ILE A 9 18.07 41.92 6.96
C ILE A 9 19.52 42.39 7.17
N GLN A 10 20.42 41.50 7.62
CA GLN A 10 21.85 41.82 7.77
C GLN A 10 22.56 42.03 6.42
N ALA A 11 22.24 41.23 5.40
CA ALA A 11 22.77 41.42 4.05
C ALA A 11 22.30 42.76 3.43
N GLY A 12 21.06 43.16 3.69
CA GLY A 12 20.53 44.47 3.29
C GLY A 12 21.22 45.64 3.98
N GLN A 13 21.56 45.50 5.26
CA GLN A 13 22.31 46.52 6.02
C GLN A 13 23.76 46.68 5.53
N GLY A 14 24.43 45.58 5.17
CA GLY A 14 25.78 45.63 4.60
C GLY A 14 25.84 46.35 3.24
N LEU A 15 24.83 46.14 2.39
CA LEU A 15 24.70 46.85 1.11
C LEU A 15 24.44 48.35 1.29
N ALA A 16 23.58 48.73 2.24
CA ALA A 16 23.30 50.14 2.54
C ALA A 16 24.54 50.89 3.06
N GLN A 17 25.37 50.20 3.85
CA GLN A 17 26.58 50.79 4.45
C GLN A 17 27.75 50.90 3.47
N ALA A 18 27.85 49.99 2.49
CA ALA A 18 28.81 50.06 1.40
C ALA A 18 28.48 51.19 0.39
N VAL A 19 27.19 51.40 0.11
CA VAL A 19 26.72 52.48 -0.78
C VAL A 19 26.88 53.85 -0.13
N ALA A 20 26.70 53.97 1.19
CA ALA A 20 26.89 55.22 1.93
C ALA A 20 28.36 55.68 2.01
N GLN A 21 29.33 54.77 1.80
CA GLN A 21 30.77 55.07 1.83
C GLN A 21 31.37 55.29 0.42
N GLY A 22 30.53 55.36 -0.61
CA GLY A 22 30.98 55.63 -2.00
C GLY A 22 31.76 54.47 -2.64
N GLY A 23 31.63 53.25 -2.11
CA GLY A 23 32.28 52.06 -2.65
C GLY A 23 31.53 51.48 -3.87
N ASP A 24 32.29 50.94 -4.82
CA ASP A 24 31.77 50.38 -6.07
C ASP A 24 30.86 49.17 -5.80
N VAL A 25 29.57 49.31 -6.14
CA VAL A 25 28.50 48.33 -5.84
C VAL A 25 28.81 46.96 -6.41
N ARG A 26 29.56 46.88 -7.51
CA ARG A 26 29.97 45.61 -8.13
C ARG A 26 30.97 44.82 -7.26
N GLN A 27 31.86 45.49 -6.54
CA GLN A 27 32.79 44.81 -5.62
C GLN A 27 32.09 44.34 -4.35
N ALA A 28 31.18 45.15 -3.81
CA ALA A 28 30.37 44.77 -2.65
C ALA A 28 29.45 43.58 -2.95
N VAL A 29 28.83 43.55 -4.14
CA VAL A 29 28.05 42.40 -4.62
C VAL A 29 28.95 41.19 -4.88
N GLY A 30 30.15 41.38 -5.43
CA GLY A 30 31.12 40.31 -5.65
C GLY A 30 31.60 39.64 -4.35
N GLN A 31 31.85 40.42 -3.30
CA GLN A 31 32.20 39.89 -1.98
C GLN A 31 31.00 39.26 -1.27
N ALA A 32 29.80 39.83 -1.39
CA ALA A 32 28.58 39.26 -0.82
C ALA A 32 28.21 37.93 -1.51
N VAL A 33 28.39 37.82 -2.82
CA VAL A 33 28.19 36.58 -3.58
C VAL A 33 29.30 35.57 -3.27
N GLY A 34 30.56 36.00 -3.14
CA GLY A 34 31.67 35.13 -2.72
C GLY A 34 31.49 34.55 -1.31
N GLN A 35 30.98 35.36 -0.37
CA GLN A 35 30.58 34.88 0.96
C GLN A 35 29.34 34.00 0.92
N ALA A 36 28.34 34.30 0.09
CA ALA A 36 27.16 33.46 -0.08
C ALA A 36 27.50 32.10 -0.71
N VAL A 37 28.45 32.04 -1.65
CA VAL A 37 28.92 30.78 -2.29
C VAL A 37 29.82 30.00 -1.34
N GLY A 38 30.71 30.65 -0.59
CA GLY A 38 31.52 29.99 0.46
C GLY A 38 30.67 29.44 1.61
N GLN A 39 29.62 30.17 1.99
CA GLN A 39 28.68 29.75 3.02
C GLN A 39 27.66 28.74 2.50
N ALA A 40 27.30 28.77 1.21
CA ALA A 40 26.53 27.72 0.52
C ALA A 40 27.34 26.42 0.38
N GLY A 41 28.65 26.50 0.15
CA GLY A 41 29.56 25.34 0.18
C GLY A 41 29.69 24.70 1.56
N GLN A 42 29.57 25.49 2.64
CA GLN A 42 29.50 24.99 4.01
C GLN A 42 28.09 24.57 4.46
N LEU A 43 27.03 25.16 3.89
CA LEU A 43 25.64 24.74 4.08
C LEU A 43 25.31 23.45 3.31
N ALA A 44 26.00 23.18 2.21
CA ALA A 44 25.96 21.87 1.54
C ALA A 44 26.55 20.75 2.40
N GLY A 45 27.43 21.08 3.35
CA GLY A 45 27.91 20.16 4.39
C GLY A 45 26.93 19.95 5.56
N GLN A 46 25.78 20.64 5.57
CA GLN A 46 24.84 20.65 6.70
C GLN A 46 23.37 20.56 6.27
N ALA A 47 23.08 20.02 5.08
CA ALA A 47 21.74 19.51 4.76
C ALA A 47 21.55 18.16 5.47
N PRO A 48 20.52 17.98 6.32
CA PRO A 48 20.23 16.68 6.90
C PRO A 48 19.64 15.78 5.81
N GLY A 49 20.45 14.90 5.23
CA GLY A 49 19.91 13.90 4.30
C GLY A 49 20.89 13.07 3.49
N PHE A 50 22.15 13.47 3.30
CA PHE A 50 23.09 12.66 2.51
C PHE A 50 24.53 12.81 3.00
N GLN A 51 24.87 12.09 4.08
CA GLN A 51 26.28 11.89 4.44
C GLN A 51 26.79 10.70 3.63
N LEU A 52 27.84 10.92 2.83
CA LEU A 52 28.52 9.85 2.10
C LEU A 52 29.17 8.91 3.12
N ASN A 53 28.48 7.81 3.44
CA ASN A 53 29.01 6.81 4.34
C ASN A 53 29.95 5.90 3.55
N ALA A 54 31.21 5.81 4.01
CA ALA A 54 32.19 4.92 3.41
C ALA A 54 31.75 3.45 3.34
N HIS A 55 30.87 3.06 4.27
CA HIS A 55 30.34 1.71 4.37
C HIS A 55 29.30 1.37 3.28
N ASP A 56 28.66 2.39 2.67
CA ASP A 56 27.74 2.19 1.54
C ASP A 56 28.49 1.92 0.23
N PHE A 57 29.80 2.21 0.21
CA PHE A 57 30.73 1.93 -0.88
C PHE A 57 31.65 0.75 -0.57
N LEU A 58 31.24 -0.18 0.31
CA LEU A 58 31.96 -1.44 0.44
C LEU A 58 31.91 -2.22 -0.87
N ALA A 59 32.95 -2.99 -1.14
CA ALA A 59 32.94 -3.90 -2.28
C ALA A 59 31.89 -4.97 -1.97
N ALA A 60 31.07 -5.36 -2.95
CA ALA A 60 30.16 -6.50 -2.79
C ALA A 60 30.90 -7.79 -2.34
N ARG A 61 32.22 -7.80 -2.50
CA ARG A 61 33.19 -8.82 -2.09
C ARG A 61 33.30 -9.06 -0.59
N ASP A 62 33.10 -8.06 0.27
CA ASP A 62 33.22 -8.29 1.73
C ASP A 62 32.10 -9.21 2.27
N GLY A 63 31.05 -9.45 1.47
CA GLY A 63 29.92 -10.34 1.80
C GLY A 63 29.90 -11.70 1.08
N GLY A 64 30.79 -11.99 0.12
CA GLY A 64 30.69 -13.23 -0.66
C GLY A 64 31.97 -13.59 -1.40
N SER A 65 32.72 -14.58 -0.90
CA SER A 65 33.85 -15.16 -1.64
C SER A 65 33.34 -15.81 -2.92
N SER A 66 33.90 -15.39 -4.06
CA SER A 66 33.63 -16.04 -5.34
C SER A 66 34.11 -17.50 -5.27
N VAL A 67 33.19 -18.44 -5.46
CA VAL A 67 33.45 -19.88 -5.39
C VAL A 67 34.44 -20.25 -6.49
N GLY A 68 35.68 -20.54 -6.11
CA GLY A 68 36.72 -20.97 -7.05
C GLY A 68 36.41 -22.34 -7.67
N THR A 69 36.74 -22.51 -8.94
CA THR A 69 36.64 -23.82 -9.61
C THR A 69 38.00 -24.53 -9.61
N ILE A 70 38.03 -25.81 -9.23
CA ILE A 70 39.19 -26.70 -9.37
C ILE A 70 38.86 -27.81 -10.36
N ILE A 71 39.82 -28.14 -11.20
CA ILE A 71 39.70 -29.23 -12.17
C ILE A 71 40.51 -30.41 -11.63
N GLU A 72 39.89 -31.58 -11.51
CA GLU A 72 40.55 -32.79 -10.97
C GLU A 72 40.35 -34.00 -11.90
N ALA A 73 41.40 -34.81 -12.08
CA ALA A 73 41.28 -36.11 -12.75
C ALA A 73 40.90 -37.21 -11.75
N ARG A 74 39.71 -37.80 -11.91
CA ARG A 74 39.23 -38.85 -11.00
C ARG A 74 39.53 -40.26 -11.52
N THR A 75 39.74 -41.20 -10.59
CA THR A 75 39.96 -42.62 -10.92
C THR A 75 38.67 -43.42 -10.71
N ALA A 76 38.09 -43.97 -11.77
CA ALA A 76 36.81 -44.68 -11.69
C ALA A 76 36.80 -46.00 -12.46
N SER A 77 35.76 -46.81 -12.28
CA SER A 77 35.52 -47.95 -13.14
C SER A 77 34.99 -47.49 -14.51
N LEU A 78 35.19 -48.29 -15.57
CA LEU A 78 34.73 -47.93 -16.92
C LEU A 78 33.21 -47.71 -17.02
N ASN A 79 32.43 -48.40 -16.19
CA ASN A 79 30.97 -48.25 -16.15
C ASN A 79 30.54 -46.95 -15.44
N GLU A 80 31.32 -46.49 -14.47
CA GLU A 80 31.04 -45.29 -13.66
C GLU A 80 31.68 -44.03 -14.26
N ALA A 81 32.62 -44.20 -15.20
CA ALA A 81 33.34 -43.11 -15.85
C ALA A 81 32.39 -42.10 -16.54
N GLY A 82 31.34 -42.58 -17.21
CA GLY A 82 30.35 -41.71 -17.84
C GLY A 82 29.58 -40.86 -16.82
N GLU A 83 29.20 -41.46 -15.69
CA GLU A 83 28.48 -40.77 -14.63
C GLU A 83 29.34 -39.71 -13.93
N ILE A 84 30.59 -40.04 -13.58
CA ILE A 84 31.52 -39.12 -12.92
C ILE A 84 31.89 -37.93 -13.82
N ILE A 85 32.03 -38.16 -15.13
CA ILE A 85 32.27 -37.09 -16.12
C ILE A 85 31.02 -36.20 -16.28
N SER A 86 29.83 -36.76 -16.05
CA SER A 86 28.55 -36.05 -16.16
C SER A 86 28.17 -35.25 -14.91
N ARG A 87 28.68 -35.59 -13.72
CA ARG A 87 28.39 -34.89 -12.47
C ARG A 87 29.45 -33.81 -12.17
N SER A 88 29.01 -32.63 -11.75
CA SER A 88 29.86 -31.69 -11.03
C SER A 88 29.74 -31.96 -9.52
N PHE A 89 30.85 -31.85 -8.80
CA PHE A 89 30.91 -32.09 -7.36
C PHE A 89 31.24 -30.78 -6.64
N SER A 90 30.54 -30.49 -5.54
CA SER A 90 30.92 -29.39 -4.64
C SER A 90 31.70 -29.98 -3.47
N GLU A 91 32.97 -29.63 -3.34
CA GLU A 91 33.84 -30.12 -2.27
C GLU A 91 34.28 -28.93 -1.41
N ARG A 92 34.41 -29.14 -0.09
CA ARG A 92 34.92 -28.10 0.81
C ARG A 92 36.45 -28.11 0.74
N GLY A 93 37.03 -26.95 0.44
CA GLY A 93 38.48 -26.78 0.39
C GLY A 93 39.15 -26.94 1.75
N LYS A 94 40.49 -26.98 1.75
CA LYS A 94 41.32 -27.07 2.97
C LYS A 94 41.05 -25.97 4.01
N ASN A 95 40.45 -24.85 3.58
CA ASN A 95 40.13 -23.68 4.40
C ASN A 95 38.62 -23.53 4.70
N GLY A 96 37.78 -24.52 4.38
CA GLY A 96 36.34 -24.49 4.64
C GLY A 96 35.49 -23.77 3.58
N GLU A 97 36.10 -23.12 2.59
CA GLU A 97 35.38 -22.51 1.47
C GLU A 97 34.78 -23.57 0.53
N PRO A 98 33.59 -23.35 -0.04
CA PRO A 98 33.05 -24.22 -1.07
C PRO A 98 33.89 -24.09 -2.36
N LEU A 99 34.34 -25.19 -2.95
CA LEU A 99 34.95 -25.22 -4.28
C LEU A 99 34.15 -26.10 -5.22
N HIS A 100 33.99 -25.63 -6.44
CA HIS A 100 33.34 -26.38 -7.51
C HIS A 100 34.39 -27.26 -8.19
N VAL A 101 34.26 -28.58 -8.06
CA VAL A 101 35.19 -29.57 -8.62
C VAL A 101 34.59 -30.19 -9.88
N ILE A 102 35.33 -30.03 -10.98
CA ILE A 102 34.94 -30.56 -12.30
C ILE A 102 35.92 -31.64 -12.72
N SER A 103 35.40 -32.76 -13.22
CA SER A 103 36.20 -33.90 -13.67
C SER A 103 36.02 -34.17 -15.17
N PRO A 104 36.78 -33.49 -16.04
CA PRO A 104 36.69 -33.69 -17.49
C PRO A 104 37.40 -34.97 -17.96
N VAL A 105 38.26 -35.55 -17.10
CA VAL A 105 39.05 -36.75 -17.39
C VAL A 105 38.84 -37.80 -16.31
N VAL A 106 38.61 -39.03 -16.74
CA VAL A 106 38.61 -40.21 -15.87
C VAL A 106 39.71 -41.18 -16.28
N ILE A 107 40.45 -41.63 -15.28
CA ILE A 107 41.47 -42.67 -15.41
C ILE A 107 40.82 -44.00 -15.00
N PRO A 108 40.58 -44.94 -15.94
CA PRO A 108 39.92 -46.19 -15.63
C PRO A 108 40.82 -47.09 -14.78
N LYS A 109 40.29 -47.59 -13.66
CA LYS A 109 40.98 -48.57 -12.81
C LYS A 109 41.04 -49.92 -13.52
N GLY A 110 42.25 -50.46 -13.67
CA GLY A 110 42.47 -51.76 -14.28
C GLY A 110 41.95 -52.89 -13.40
N SER A 111 40.95 -53.64 -13.89
CA SER A 111 40.45 -54.85 -13.23
C SER A 111 41.30 -56.11 -13.52
N THR A 112 42.53 -55.95 -14.05
CA THR A 112 43.44 -57.08 -14.36
C THR A 112 43.73 -57.93 -13.14
N ALA A 113 44.07 -57.31 -12.00
CA ALA A 113 44.44 -58.02 -10.79
C ALA A 113 43.31 -58.96 -10.30
N LYS A 114 42.06 -58.51 -10.32
CA LYS A 114 40.90 -59.31 -9.84
C LYS A 114 40.65 -60.60 -10.62
N VAL A 115 41.11 -60.67 -11.87
CA VAL A 115 40.88 -61.84 -12.75
C VAL A 115 42.16 -62.67 -12.92
N VAL A 116 43.33 -62.01 -13.00
CA VAL A 116 44.60 -62.72 -13.16
C VAL A 116 44.98 -63.45 -11.88
N ILE A 117 44.76 -62.88 -10.69
CA ILE A 117 45.08 -63.53 -9.41
C ILE A 117 44.38 -64.89 -9.26
N PRO A 118 43.03 -65.02 -9.39
CA PRO A 118 42.40 -66.33 -9.26
C PRO A 118 42.82 -67.30 -10.36
N LEU A 119 43.06 -66.83 -11.59
CA LEU A 119 43.57 -67.67 -12.67
C LEU A 119 44.97 -68.21 -12.35
N VAL A 120 45.87 -67.37 -11.84
CA VAL A 120 47.22 -67.77 -11.42
C VAL A 120 47.15 -68.73 -10.23
N VAL A 121 46.29 -68.48 -9.25
CA VAL A 121 46.03 -69.40 -8.14
C VAL A 121 45.55 -70.76 -8.65
N LEU A 122 44.65 -70.77 -9.64
CA LEU A 122 44.15 -71.99 -10.26
C LEU A 122 45.27 -72.72 -11.03
N VAL A 123 46.11 -71.99 -11.78
CA VAL A 123 47.30 -72.57 -12.43
C VAL A 123 48.27 -73.18 -11.40
N VAL A 124 48.55 -72.48 -10.30
CA VAL A 124 49.44 -72.97 -9.22
C VAL A 124 48.82 -74.20 -8.54
N LEU A 125 47.52 -74.19 -8.26
CA LEU A 125 46.80 -75.33 -7.68
C LEU A 125 46.85 -76.55 -8.62
N GLY A 126 46.68 -76.32 -9.93
CA GLY A 126 46.82 -77.35 -10.95
C GLY A 126 48.23 -77.92 -11.04
N LEU A 127 49.24 -77.07 -10.91
CA LEU A 127 50.65 -77.48 -10.95
C LEU A 127 51.04 -78.28 -9.69
N VAL A 128 50.56 -77.87 -8.50
CA VAL A 128 50.72 -78.61 -7.25
C VAL A 128 49.98 -79.95 -7.30
N GLY A 129 48.76 -79.97 -7.84
CA GLY A 129 47.98 -81.20 -8.04
C GLY A 129 48.64 -82.18 -9.02
N ALA A 130 49.25 -81.68 -10.09
CA ALA A 130 49.96 -82.50 -11.08
C ALA A 130 51.33 -83.02 -10.63
N LEU A 131 52.01 -82.31 -9.72
CA LEU A 131 53.29 -82.73 -9.11
C LEU A 131 53.07 -83.64 -7.88
N GLY A 132 51.99 -83.41 -7.15
CA GLY A 132 51.67 -84.06 -5.88
C GLY A 132 50.93 -85.39 -6.01
N ASN A 133 51.36 -86.28 -6.91
CA ASN A 133 50.84 -87.65 -7.13
C ASN A 133 50.97 -88.59 -5.90
N VAL A 134 50.59 -88.11 -4.73
CA VAL A 134 50.80 -88.72 -3.41
C VAL A 134 49.47 -89.27 -2.86
N VAL A 135 48.32 -88.81 -3.36
CA VAL A 135 46.99 -89.29 -2.94
C VAL A 135 46.25 -89.90 -4.13
N PRO A 136 45.77 -91.17 -4.02
CA PRO A 136 45.05 -91.83 -5.10
C PRO A 136 43.71 -91.13 -5.39
N GLY A 137 43.45 -90.84 -6.66
CA GLY A 137 42.21 -90.20 -7.14
C GLY A 137 42.34 -88.72 -7.54
N ILE A 138 43.48 -88.08 -7.25
CA ILE A 138 43.75 -86.67 -7.61
C ILE A 138 44.05 -86.52 -9.12
N ASP A 139 44.60 -87.54 -9.78
CA ASP A 139 44.87 -87.56 -11.24
C ASP A 139 43.62 -87.36 -12.10
N VAL A 140 42.46 -87.80 -11.59
CA VAL A 140 41.15 -87.66 -12.25
C VAL A 140 40.61 -86.24 -12.15
N LEU A 141 41.11 -85.43 -11.22
CA LEU A 141 40.71 -84.03 -11.03
C LEU A 141 41.67 -83.03 -11.68
N PHE A 142 42.97 -83.37 -11.77
CA PHE A 142 44.04 -82.47 -12.28
C PHE A 142 44.72 -82.97 -13.56
N GLY A 143 44.07 -83.88 -14.29
CA GLY A 143 44.56 -84.43 -15.56
C GLY A 143 44.47 -83.44 -16.74
N PRO A 144 44.65 -83.90 -17.99
CA PRO A 144 44.64 -83.03 -19.18
C PRO A 144 43.31 -82.28 -19.37
N HIS A 145 42.21 -82.82 -18.87
CA HIS A 145 40.90 -82.16 -18.87
C HIS A 145 40.89 -80.87 -18.02
N TYR A 146 41.63 -80.82 -16.91
CA TYR A 146 41.77 -79.62 -16.08
C TYR A 146 42.45 -78.49 -16.84
N TRP A 147 43.55 -78.80 -17.53
CA TRP A 147 44.28 -77.84 -18.35
C TRP A 147 43.46 -77.34 -19.54
N VAL A 148 42.67 -78.22 -20.18
CA VAL A 148 41.74 -77.82 -21.26
C VAL A 148 40.67 -76.87 -20.72
N VAL A 149 40.07 -77.17 -19.57
CA VAL A 149 39.08 -76.29 -18.92
C VAL A 149 39.72 -74.96 -18.51
N LEU A 150 40.95 -74.97 -18.01
CA LEU A 150 41.70 -73.77 -17.63
C LEU A 150 41.99 -72.89 -18.84
N VAL A 151 42.44 -73.47 -19.96
CA VAL A 151 42.68 -72.74 -21.22
C VAL A 151 41.36 -72.19 -21.77
N LEU A 152 40.27 -72.97 -21.75
CA LEU A 152 38.94 -72.50 -22.15
C LEU A 152 38.45 -71.36 -21.25
N ALA A 153 38.62 -71.48 -19.93
CA ALA A 153 38.27 -70.43 -18.98
C ALA A 153 39.12 -69.17 -19.20
N ALA A 154 40.42 -69.31 -19.44
CA ALA A 154 41.32 -68.20 -19.75
C ALA A 154 40.93 -67.50 -21.06
N ALA A 155 40.64 -68.27 -22.12
CA ALA A 155 40.19 -67.76 -23.41
C ALA A 155 38.82 -67.07 -23.29
N PHE A 156 37.89 -67.65 -22.54
CA PHE A 156 36.57 -67.07 -22.28
C PHE A 156 36.65 -65.76 -21.48
N LEU A 157 37.47 -65.73 -20.42
CA LEU A 157 37.71 -64.52 -19.63
C LEU A 157 38.40 -63.43 -20.45
N TRP A 158 39.35 -63.80 -21.32
CA TRP A 158 40.00 -62.89 -22.24
C TRP A 158 39.03 -62.31 -23.27
N TRP A 159 38.18 -63.15 -23.88
CA TRP A 159 37.14 -62.72 -24.81
C TRP A 159 36.14 -61.78 -24.16
N ARG A 160 35.60 -62.14 -22.98
CA ARG A 160 34.65 -61.32 -22.23
C ARG A 160 35.22 -59.96 -21.84
N ARG A 161 36.53 -59.90 -21.55
CA ARG A 161 37.25 -58.67 -21.20
C ARG A 161 37.56 -57.80 -22.42
N SER A 162 37.69 -58.39 -23.59
CA SER A 162 38.09 -57.69 -24.81
C SER A 162 37.03 -56.69 -25.28
N VAL A 163 35.79 -56.78 -24.81
CA VAL A 163 34.71 -55.82 -25.13
C VAL A 163 34.64 -54.74 -24.06
N VAL A 164 34.87 -53.49 -24.45
CA VAL A 164 34.79 -52.33 -23.56
C VAL A 164 33.78 -51.33 -24.12
N MET A 165 32.90 -50.83 -23.25
CA MET A 165 31.95 -49.77 -23.57
C MET A 165 32.58 -48.41 -23.28
N VAL A 166 32.66 -47.54 -24.29
CA VAL A 166 32.96 -46.12 -24.11
C VAL A 166 31.64 -45.35 -24.05
N PRO A 167 31.42 -44.53 -23.00
CA PRO A 167 30.20 -43.71 -22.89
C PRO A 167 30.02 -42.75 -24.06
N GLU A 168 28.77 -42.39 -24.36
CA GLU A 168 28.44 -41.41 -25.39
C GLU A 168 29.05 -40.02 -25.07
N GLY A 169 29.48 -39.30 -26.10
CA GLY A 169 30.14 -37.99 -25.96
C GLY A 169 31.58 -38.03 -25.41
N CYS A 170 32.08 -39.22 -25.05
CA CYS A 170 33.44 -39.42 -24.54
C CYS A 170 34.34 -40.11 -25.58
N LYS A 171 35.60 -39.68 -25.66
CA LYS A 171 36.64 -40.37 -26.42
C LYS A 171 37.57 -41.12 -25.47
N ALA A 172 37.91 -42.34 -25.83
CA ALA A 172 38.81 -43.19 -25.04
C ALA A 172 40.19 -43.23 -25.67
N LEU A 173 41.23 -42.91 -24.88
CA LEU A 173 42.62 -43.01 -25.31
C LEU A 173 43.15 -44.41 -25.00
N ILE A 174 43.44 -45.15 -26.07
CA ILE A 174 44.03 -46.48 -25.96
C ILE A 174 45.54 -46.36 -26.09
N THR A 175 46.23 -46.78 -25.03
CA THR A 175 47.69 -46.77 -24.99
C THR A 175 48.24 -48.20 -24.93
N LYS A 176 49.45 -48.37 -25.49
CA LYS A 176 50.26 -49.58 -25.36
C LYS A 176 51.58 -49.16 -24.74
N PHE A 177 51.89 -49.67 -23.55
CA PHE A 177 53.10 -49.30 -22.79
C PHE A 177 53.29 -47.77 -22.66
N GLY A 178 52.21 -47.03 -22.40
CA GLY A 178 52.27 -45.57 -22.22
C GLY A 178 52.32 -44.75 -23.50
N LYS A 179 52.49 -45.36 -24.68
CA LYS A 179 52.40 -44.66 -25.97
C LYS A 179 50.97 -44.72 -26.51
N LEU A 180 50.47 -43.60 -27.03
CA LEU A 180 49.17 -43.53 -27.69
C LEU A 180 49.18 -44.37 -28.97
N VAL A 181 48.20 -45.26 -29.11
CA VAL A 181 48.06 -46.11 -30.30
C VAL A 181 46.84 -45.73 -31.11
N HIS A 182 45.71 -45.44 -30.43
CA HIS A 182 44.45 -45.17 -31.10
C HIS A 182 43.53 -44.34 -30.21
N ILE A 183 42.78 -43.43 -30.82
CA ILE A 183 41.70 -42.67 -30.18
C ILE A 183 40.40 -43.39 -30.54
N ALA A 184 39.75 -44.00 -29.56
CA ALA A 184 38.50 -44.71 -29.76
C ALA A 184 37.31 -43.74 -29.67
N ASP A 185 36.42 -43.82 -30.67
CA ASP A 185 35.15 -43.13 -30.70
C ASP A 185 34.11 -43.77 -29.75
N PRO A 186 33.04 -43.05 -29.39
CA PRO A 186 32.01 -43.56 -28.47
C PRO A 186 31.39 -44.88 -28.94
N GLY A 187 31.12 -45.80 -28.01
CA GLY A 187 30.49 -47.09 -28.31
C GLY A 187 31.30 -48.32 -27.91
N ARG A 188 30.96 -49.47 -28.50
CA ARG A 188 31.61 -50.76 -28.25
C ARG A 188 32.95 -50.84 -28.95
N VAL A 189 34.04 -50.83 -28.19
CA VAL A 189 35.38 -50.98 -28.73
C VAL A 189 35.98 -52.29 -28.25
N THR A 190 36.38 -53.11 -29.22
CA THR A 190 37.02 -54.41 -28.98
C THR A 190 38.53 -54.26 -28.89
N LEU A 191 39.10 -54.43 -27.71
CA LEU A 191 40.55 -54.48 -27.47
C LEU A 191 41.00 -55.95 -27.49
N PHE A 192 41.23 -56.50 -28.68
CA PHE A 192 41.74 -57.88 -28.82
C PHE A 192 43.16 -58.08 -28.28
N ASN A 193 43.96 -57.02 -28.15
CA ASN A 193 45.34 -57.15 -27.71
C ASN A 193 45.46 -56.91 -26.19
N PRO A 194 45.98 -57.87 -25.40
CA PRO A 194 46.06 -57.76 -23.92
C PRO A 194 47.02 -56.66 -23.43
N TRP A 195 47.95 -56.18 -24.27
CA TRP A 195 48.84 -55.06 -23.94
C TRP A 195 48.25 -53.69 -24.26
N LYS A 196 47.08 -53.63 -24.92
CA LYS A 196 46.34 -52.39 -25.12
C LYS A 196 45.42 -52.15 -23.92
N ARG A 197 45.48 -50.96 -23.33
CA ARG A 197 44.58 -50.54 -22.26
C ARG A 197 43.99 -49.17 -22.55
N VAL A 198 42.74 -48.98 -22.17
CA VAL A 198 42.16 -47.63 -22.05
C VAL A 198 42.86 -46.96 -20.87
N SER A 199 43.53 -45.84 -21.12
CA SER A 199 44.27 -45.11 -20.08
C SER A 199 43.57 -43.84 -19.64
N TYR A 200 42.78 -43.23 -20.53
CA TYR A 200 42.04 -42.01 -20.23
C TYR A 200 40.72 -42.02 -21.00
N ILE A 201 39.67 -41.53 -20.35
CA ILE A 201 38.37 -41.24 -20.97
C ILE A 201 38.14 -39.75 -20.78
N VAL A 202 37.88 -39.05 -21.88
CA VAL A 202 37.78 -37.59 -21.91
C VAL A 202 36.47 -37.21 -22.60
N ASN A 203 35.74 -36.25 -22.03
CA ASN A 203 34.57 -35.69 -22.70
C ASN A 203 34.99 -34.61 -23.70
N THR A 204 34.55 -34.75 -24.96
CA THR A 204 34.86 -33.80 -26.04
C THR A 204 33.61 -32.99 -26.43
N THR A 205 32.43 -33.47 -26.07
CA THR A 205 31.15 -32.84 -26.43
C THR A 205 30.70 -31.78 -25.44
N ARG A 206 31.05 -31.92 -24.16
CA ARG A 206 30.57 -31.06 -23.08
C ARG A 206 31.45 -29.81 -22.92
N GLU A 207 30.79 -28.70 -22.62
CA GLU A 207 31.42 -27.45 -22.20
C GLU A 207 31.46 -27.40 -20.67
N TYR A 208 32.62 -27.01 -20.15
CA TYR A 208 32.92 -26.97 -18.73
C TYR A 208 33.04 -25.51 -18.27
N PRO A 209 32.16 -25.05 -17.37
CA PRO A 209 32.26 -23.71 -16.81
C PRO A 209 33.42 -23.66 -15.82
N PHE A 210 34.21 -22.59 -15.87
CA PHE A 210 35.33 -22.37 -14.97
C PHE A 210 35.27 -20.94 -14.46
N ASN A 211 35.13 -20.81 -13.16
CA ASN A 211 35.25 -19.53 -12.48
C ASN A 211 36.72 -19.29 -12.12
N ALA A 212 37.34 -18.31 -12.77
CA ALA A 212 38.72 -17.96 -12.52
C ALA A 212 38.84 -17.16 -11.22
N PRO A 213 39.89 -17.40 -10.41
CA PRO A 213 40.11 -16.63 -9.20
C PRO A 213 40.42 -15.16 -9.52
N ILE A 214 40.00 -14.27 -8.62
CA ILE A 214 40.22 -12.82 -8.68
C ILE A 214 41.72 -12.52 -8.84
N ARG A 215 42.07 -11.65 -9.79
CA ARG A 215 43.43 -11.15 -9.97
C ARG A 215 43.47 -9.64 -9.88
N GLU A 216 44.44 -9.12 -9.14
CA GLU A 216 44.67 -7.70 -8.96
C GLU A 216 45.86 -7.25 -9.81
N ALA A 217 45.69 -6.16 -10.55
CA ALA A 217 46.74 -5.52 -11.34
C ALA A 217 46.60 -3.99 -11.33
N PRO A 218 47.68 -3.23 -11.56
CA PRO A 218 47.60 -1.78 -11.76
C PRO A 218 46.96 -1.45 -13.11
N THR A 219 46.10 -0.44 -13.15
CA THR A 219 45.56 0.16 -14.38
C THR A 219 46.57 1.09 -15.06
N GLN A 220 46.22 1.68 -16.21
CA GLN A 220 47.06 2.73 -16.86
C GLN A 220 47.43 3.88 -15.90
N GLN A 221 46.53 4.22 -14.98
CA GLN A 221 46.71 5.31 -14.01
C GLN A 221 47.39 4.84 -12.70
N GLY A 222 47.81 3.57 -12.62
CA GLY A 222 48.47 3.01 -11.45
C GLY A 222 47.54 2.63 -10.29
N VAL A 223 46.22 2.81 -10.44
CA VAL A 223 45.22 2.35 -9.46
C VAL A 223 45.08 0.84 -9.58
N LYS A 224 45.12 0.11 -8.46
CA LYS A 224 44.88 -1.33 -8.46
C LYS A 224 43.41 -1.61 -8.77
N ALA A 225 43.17 -2.52 -9.71
CA ALA A 225 41.84 -3.01 -10.05
C ALA A 225 41.80 -4.54 -9.94
N SER A 226 40.65 -5.07 -9.56
CA SER A 226 40.36 -6.50 -9.52
C SER A 226 39.31 -6.83 -10.57
N VAL A 227 39.57 -7.89 -11.33
CA VAL A 227 38.64 -8.39 -12.37
C VAL A 227 38.42 -9.88 -12.18
N ASP A 228 37.15 -10.28 -12.27
CA ASP A 228 36.69 -11.64 -12.16
C ASP A 228 36.21 -12.14 -13.51
N LEU A 229 36.63 -13.36 -13.87
CA LEU A 229 36.38 -13.94 -15.17
C LEU A 229 35.68 -15.27 -15.04
N PHE A 230 34.62 -15.41 -15.80
CA PHE A 230 33.92 -16.67 -16.01
C PHE A 230 34.17 -17.12 -17.44
N LEU A 231 34.67 -18.34 -17.61
CA LEU A 231 34.96 -18.89 -18.93
C LEU A 231 34.37 -20.28 -19.09
N GLN A 232 34.09 -20.64 -20.33
CA GLN A 232 33.62 -21.97 -20.69
C GLN A 232 34.60 -22.59 -21.68
N PHE A 233 35.05 -23.81 -21.38
CA PHE A 233 36.00 -24.52 -22.23
C PHE A 233 35.49 -25.90 -22.61
N ARG A 234 35.90 -26.36 -23.78
CA ARG A 234 35.69 -27.74 -24.25
C ARG A 234 37.00 -28.33 -24.77
N ILE A 235 37.12 -29.64 -24.64
CA ILE A 235 38.31 -30.35 -25.12
C ILE A 235 38.06 -30.72 -26.58
N GLU A 236 38.91 -30.27 -27.50
CA GLU A 236 38.82 -30.63 -28.93
C GLU A 236 39.64 -31.88 -29.22
N ASN A 237 40.94 -31.85 -28.87
CA ASN A 237 41.84 -32.97 -29.11
C ASN A 237 42.24 -33.63 -27.78
N PRO A 238 41.68 -34.81 -27.45
CA PRO A 238 41.97 -35.47 -26.17
C PRO A 238 43.42 -35.96 -26.08
N ALA A 239 44.10 -36.23 -27.20
CA ALA A 239 45.50 -36.67 -27.19
C ALA A 239 46.44 -35.54 -26.77
N GLU A 240 46.30 -34.38 -27.42
CA GLU A 240 47.11 -33.19 -27.12
C GLU A 240 46.88 -32.71 -25.68
N PHE A 241 45.63 -32.74 -25.21
CA PHE A 241 45.28 -32.39 -23.84
C PHE A 241 46.02 -33.23 -22.78
N ILE A 242 46.05 -34.56 -22.96
CA ILE A 242 46.66 -35.45 -21.98
C ILE A 242 48.20 -35.44 -22.08
N PHE A 243 48.76 -35.53 -23.28
CA PHE A 243 50.20 -35.76 -23.46
C PHE A 243 51.04 -34.48 -23.59
N VAL A 244 50.49 -33.40 -24.15
CA VAL A 244 51.23 -32.13 -24.33
C VAL A 244 50.90 -31.13 -23.22
N LEU A 245 49.62 -31.02 -22.86
CA LEU A 245 49.19 -30.10 -21.80
C LEU A 245 49.43 -30.65 -20.39
N GLY A 246 49.67 -31.96 -20.25
CA GLY A 246 49.93 -32.60 -18.96
C GLY A 246 48.65 -32.97 -18.23
N SER A 247 47.58 -33.33 -18.96
CA SER A 247 46.27 -33.66 -18.40
C SER A 247 45.68 -32.47 -17.63
N VAL A 248 44.84 -32.76 -16.64
CA VAL A 248 44.05 -31.76 -15.91
C VAL A 248 44.89 -30.77 -15.10
N SER A 249 45.90 -31.24 -14.37
CA SER A 249 46.72 -30.37 -13.51
C SER A 249 47.63 -29.44 -14.32
N GLY A 250 48.22 -29.96 -15.40
CA GLY A 250 49.02 -29.16 -16.33
C GLY A 250 48.17 -28.12 -17.06
N PHE A 251 46.97 -28.49 -17.50
CA PHE A 251 46.01 -27.54 -18.06
C PHE A 251 45.63 -26.45 -17.06
N GLN A 252 45.23 -26.80 -15.84
CA GLN A 252 44.79 -25.83 -14.83
C GLN A 252 45.88 -24.79 -14.52
N SER A 253 47.13 -25.23 -14.34
CA SER A 253 48.25 -24.32 -14.08
C SER A 253 48.54 -23.39 -15.27
N LYS A 254 48.54 -23.92 -16.50
CA LYS A 254 48.69 -23.10 -17.71
C LYS A 254 47.53 -22.11 -17.88
N LEU A 255 46.30 -22.55 -17.64
CA LEU A 255 45.09 -21.72 -17.70
C LEU A 255 45.16 -20.58 -16.69
N GLN A 256 45.50 -20.86 -15.43
CA GLN A 256 45.65 -19.83 -14.40
C GLN A 256 46.73 -18.81 -14.74
N ASN A 257 47.86 -19.24 -15.30
CA ASN A 257 48.93 -18.34 -15.72
C ASN A 257 48.50 -17.48 -16.93
N ALA A 258 47.88 -18.09 -17.94
CA ALA A 258 47.39 -17.39 -19.12
C ALA A 258 46.31 -16.36 -18.77
N ILE A 259 45.33 -16.73 -17.94
CA ILE A 259 44.31 -15.79 -17.44
C ILE A 259 45.00 -14.67 -16.66
N SER A 260 45.94 -14.98 -15.76
CA SER A 260 46.63 -13.94 -15.00
C SER A 260 47.36 -12.95 -15.91
N GLU A 261 47.93 -13.41 -17.01
CA GLU A 261 48.62 -12.55 -17.98
C GLU A 261 47.63 -11.73 -18.81
N VAL A 262 46.59 -12.35 -19.35
CA VAL A 262 45.59 -11.66 -20.18
C VAL A 262 44.80 -10.66 -19.35
N THR A 263 44.38 -11.03 -18.13
CA THR A 263 43.71 -10.12 -17.20
C THR A 263 44.63 -8.96 -16.81
N ARG A 264 45.92 -9.20 -16.56
CA ARG A 264 46.88 -8.10 -16.33
C ARG A 264 46.96 -7.18 -17.53
N SER A 265 47.15 -7.73 -18.73
CA SER A 265 47.21 -6.95 -19.97
C SER A 265 45.93 -6.14 -20.20
N LEU A 266 44.77 -6.71 -19.89
CA LEU A 266 43.47 -6.04 -19.98
C LEU A 266 43.40 -4.87 -19.00
N ILE A 267 43.72 -5.10 -17.72
CA ILE A 267 43.69 -4.06 -16.69
C ILE A 267 44.70 -2.94 -17.02
N TYR A 268 45.90 -3.30 -17.48
CA TYR A 268 46.91 -2.32 -17.91
C TYR A 268 46.47 -1.48 -19.11
N ALA A 269 45.64 -2.02 -20.00
CA ALA A 269 45.14 -1.30 -21.16
C ALA A 269 43.96 -0.39 -20.82
N GLN A 270 43.34 -0.52 -19.64
CA GLN A 270 42.18 0.25 -19.25
C GLN A 270 42.51 1.37 -18.26
N ARG A 271 41.75 2.47 -18.33
CA ARG A 271 41.81 3.55 -17.34
C ARG A 271 40.98 3.16 -16.13
N ALA A 272 41.26 3.74 -14.97
CA ALA A 272 40.58 3.34 -13.74
C ALA A 272 39.08 3.72 -13.72
N GLU A 273 38.67 4.73 -14.51
CA GLU A 273 37.26 5.10 -14.70
C GLU A 273 36.48 4.11 -15.58
N ASP A 274 37.14 3.52 -16.58
CA ASP A 274 36.53 2.60 -17.55
C ASP A 274 36.46 1.14 -17.04
N ILE A 275 36.95 0.86 -15.82
CA ILE A 275 36.97 -0.51 -15.27
C ILE A 275 35.56 -1.06 -15.05
N TYR A 276 34.60 -0.22 -14.68
CA TYR A 276 33.21 -0.66 -14.51
C TYR A 276 32.54 -1.01 -15.84
N ASP A 277 32.96 -0.36 -16.93
CA ASP A 277 32.41 -0.58 -18.27
C ASP A 277 32.90 -1.87 -18.92
N LEU A 278 33.96 -2.50 -18.37
CA LEU A 278 34.43 -3.83 -18.77
C LEU A 278 33.36 -4.92 -18.58
N VAL A 279 32.41 -4.72 -17.65
CA VAL A 279 31.33 -5.67 -17.39
C VAL A 279 30.30 -5.57 -18.52
N GLY A 280 30.41 -6.49 -19.49
CA GLY A 280 29.54 -6.52 -20.67
C GLY A 280 30.20 -5.98 -21.95
N GLU A 281 31.44 -5.51 -21.87
CA GLU A 281 32.25 -5.22 -23.07
C GLU A 281 32.57 -6.52 -23.85
N SER A 282 32.73 -6.41 -25.17
CA SER A 282 33.03 -7.58 -26.00
C SER A 282 34.40 -8.19 -25.67
N THR A 283 34.38 -9.36 -25.05
CA THR A 283 35.56 -10.17 -24.68
C THR A 283 36.15 -10.98 -25.85
N LEU A 284 35.73 -10.73 -27.09
CA LEU A 284 36.12 -11.50 -28.28
C LEU A 284 37.65 -11.53 -28.50
N GLY A 285 38.32 -10.38 -28.39
CA GLY A 285 39.78 -10.32 -28.53
C GLY A 285 40.53 -11.09 -27.43
N MET A 286 39.95 -11.13 -26.22
CA MET A 286 40.48 -11.92 -25.11
C MET A 286 40.28 -13.42 -25.37
N LEU A 287 39.10 -13.81 -25.84
CA LEU A 287 38.79 -15.18 -26.23
C LEU A 287 39.76 -15.69 -27.29
N ASP A 288 40.04 -14.88 -28.32
CA ASP A 288 40.97 -15.22 -29.40
C ASP A 288 42.41 -15.39 -28.91
N ASN A 289 42.90 -14.46 -28.08
CA ASN A 289 44.25 -14.54 -27.50
C ASN A 289 44.42 -15.79 -26.62
N LEU A 290 43.41 -16.14 -25.83
CA LEU A 290 43.44 -17.37 -25.04
C LEU A 290 43.36 -18.60 -25.96
N ASN A 291 42.49 -18.60 -26.97
CA ASN A 291 42.35 -19.71 -27.91
C ASN A 291 43.66 -19.99 -28.68
N GLN A 292 44.43 -18.96 -29.04
CA GLN A 292 45.75 -19.13 -29.66
C GLN A 292 46.74 -19.91 -28.78
N GLN A 293 46.61 -19.81 -27.45
CA GLN A 293 47.51 -20.50 -26.51
C GLN A 293 47.08 -21.93 -26.20
N PHE A 294 45.79 -22.26 -26.34
CA PHE A 294 45.24 -23.57 -25.97
C PHE A 294 44.88 -24.47 -27.15
N LEU A 295 44.74 -23.93 -28.35
CA LEU A 295 44.58 -24.73 -29.57
C LEU A 295 45.89 -25.44 -29.94
N PRO A 296 45.84 -26.70 -30.41
CA PRO A 296 44.66 -27.49 -30.77
C PRO A 296 44.07 -28.36 -29.64
N ALA A 297 44.54 -28.24 -28.39
CA ALA A 297 44.15 -29.14 -27.30
C ALA A 297 42.76 -28.81 -26.70
N VAL A 298 42.53 -27.55 -26.36
CA VAL A 298 41.31 -27.05 -25.72
C VAL A 298 40.83 -25.81 -26.47
N ARG A 299 39.52 -25.73 -26.70
CA ARG A 299 38.88 -24.52 -27.22
C ARG A 299 38.08 -23.87 -26.10
N LEU A 300 38.28 -22.58 -25.93
CA LEU A 300 37.43 -21.72 -25.12
C LEU A 300 36.27 -21.28 -25.99
N THR A 301 35.05 -21.55 -25.53
CA THR A 301 33.82 -21.21 -26.26
C THR A 301 33.39 -19.79 -25.92
N ASP A 302 33.44 -19.44 -24.63
CA ASP A 302 32.92 -18.18 -24.12
C ASP A 302 33.76 -17.68 -22.94
N VAL A 303 33.88 -16.37 -22.83
CA VAL A 303 34.57 -15.66 -21.74
C VAL A 303 33.71 -14.45 -21.39
N ASN A 304 33.33 -14.33 -20.13
CA ASN A 304 32.56 -13.19 -19.63
C ASN A 304 33.24 -12.61 -18.38
N ILE A 305 33.23 -11.28 -18.27
CA ILE A 305 33.71 -10.57 -17.09
C ILE A 305 32.52 -10.45 -16.15
N THR A 306 32.56 -11.15 -15.02
CA THR A 306 31.45 -11.16 -14.07
C THR A 306 31.44 -9.95 -13.16
N HIS A 307 32.63 -9.45 -12.82
CA HIS A 307 32.80 -8.34 -11.90
C HIS A 307 34.11 -7.62 -12.18
N ALA A 308 34.09 -6.30 -12.13
CA ALA A 308 35.28 -5.46 -12.29
C ALA A 308 35.13 -4.22 -11.41
N GLU A 309 36.12 -3.96 -10.54
CA GLU A 309 36.11 -2.77 -9.70
C GLU A 309 37.54 -2.31 -9.35
N PRO A 310 37.74 -1.00 -9.13
CA PRO A 310 38.95 -0.50 -8.49
C PRO A 310 39.05 -1.04 -7.06
N SER A 311 40.22 -1.55 -6.65
CA SER A 311 40.38 -2.12 -5.31
C SER A 311 40.49 -1.06 -4.20
N SER A 312 40.73 0.21 -4.56
CA SER A 312 40.83 1.34 -3.62
C SER A 312 39.46 1.96 -3.35
N GLN A 313 39.03 1.96 -2.09
CA GLN A 313 37.74 2.54 -1.66
C GLN A 313 37.63 4.05 -1.94
N GLU A 314 38.70 4.80 -1.69
CA GLU A 314 38.74 6.25 -1.95
C GLU A 314 38.45 6.58 -3.42
N TYR A 315 39.11 5.87 -4.34
CA TYR A 315 38.91 6.08 -5.78
C TYR A 315 37.48 5.69 -6.24
N ARG A 316 36.84 4.74 -5.57
CA ARG A 316 35.44 4.37 -5.84
C ARG A 316 34.48 5.49 -5.44
N MET A 317 34.78 6.20 -4.35
CA MET A 317 33.99 7.38 -3.94
C MET A 317 34.14 8.51 -4.96
N ASP A 318 35.37 8.79 -5.38
CA ASP A 318 35.65 9.85 -6.35
C ASP A 318 34.98 9.57 -7.70
N LEU A 319 34.99 8.31 -8.15
CA LEU A 319 34.34 7.92 -9.41
C LEU A 319 32.81 7.88 -9.30
N ALA A 320 32.25 7.55 -8.13
CA ALA A 320 30.81 7.55 -7.89
C ALA A 320 30.24 8.95 -7.58
N ALA A 321 31.08 9.91 -7.23
CA ALA A 321 30.65 11.26 -6.85
C ALA A 321 29.77 11.97 -7.90
N PRO A 322 30.06 11.93 -9.22
CA PRO A 322 29.22 12.60 -10.23
C PRO A 322 27.82 11.99 -10.33
N GLU A 323 27.74 10.65 -10.30
CA GLU A 323 26.48 9.92 -10.33
C GLU A 323 25.66 10.18 -9.06
N MET A 324 26.32 10.27 -7.91
CA MET A 324 25.65 10.61 -6.65
C MET A 324 25.16 12.06 -6.63
N VAL A 325 25.89 13.01 -7.20
CA VAL A 325 25.41 14.38 -7.37
C VAL A 325 24.20 14.43 -8.32
N ARG A 326 24.20 13.62 -9.38
CA ARG A 326 23.05 13.52 -10.30
C ARG A 326 21.82 12.96 -9.58
N VAL A 327 21.96 11.82 -8.90
CA VAL A 327 20.87 11.18 -8.12
C VAL A 327 20.37 12.10 -7.01
N ALA A 328 21.29 12.78 -6.30
CA ALA A 328 20.91 13.74 -5.26
C ALA A 328 20.13 14.92 -5.86
N LYS A 329 20.57 15.47 -7.00
CA LYS A 329 19.84 16.54 -7.70
C LYS A 329 18.45 16.07 -8.12
N GLU A 330 18.34 14.87 -8.66
CA GLU A 330 17.04 14.27 -9.02
C GLU A 330 16.15 14.12 -7.78
N ALA A 331 16.68 13.58 -6.68
CA ALA A 331 15.96 13.48 -5.42
C ALA A 331 15.47 14.84 -4.90
N TYR A 332 16.32 15.87 -4.95
CA TYR A 332 15.92 17.24 -4.59
C TYR A 332 14.83 17.79 -5.50
N THR A 333 14.91 17.55 -6.82
CA THR A 333 13.83 17.96 -7.74
C THR A 333 12.53 17.25 -7.43
N TYR A 334 12.57 15.94 -7.13
CA TYR A 334 11.39 15.18 -6.74
C TYR A 334 10.79 15.67 -5.42
N GLU A 335 11.61 15.96 -4.41
CA GLU A 335 11.13 16.53 -3.15
C GLU A 335 10.49 17.90 -3.34
N TYR A 336 11.09 18.75 -4.19
CA TYR A 336 10.54 20.06 -4.52
C TYR A 336 9.19 19.95 -5.26
N GLU A 337 9.10 19.06 -6.26
CA GLU A 337 7.84 18.79 -6.96
C GLU A 337 6.76 18.24 -6.02
N LEU A 338 7.14 17.35 -5.11
CA LEU A 338 6.24 16.81 -4.09
C LEU A 338 5.75 17.90 -3.14
N GLN A 339 6.63 18.79 -2.70
CA GLN A 339 6.26 19.92 -1.84
C GLN A 339 5.31 20.86 -2.57
N LEU A 340 5.59 21.21 -3.83
CA LEU A 340 4.70 22.06 -4.62
C LEU A 340 3.31 21.44 -4.78
N ARG A 341 3.23 20.12 -5.03
CA ARG A 341 1.95 19.40 -5.08
C ARG A 341 1.23 19.41 -3.74
N LYS A 342 1.95 19.28 -2.61
CA LYS A 342 1.36 19.38 -1.28
C LYS A 342 0.78 20.78 -1.03
N GLU A 343 1.52 21.84 -1.34
CA GLU A 343 1.05 23.21 -1.18
C GLU A 343 -0.18 23.50 -2.07
N GLN A 344 -0.22 22.97 -3.30
CA GLN A 344 -1.39 23.06 -4.18
C GLN A 344 -2.58 22.31 -3.60
N ASN A 345 -2.41 21.05 -3.20
CA ASN A 345 -3.48 20.24 -2.62
C ASN A 345 -4.02 20.86 -1.32
N GLU A 346 -3.15 21.43 -0.48
CA GLU A 346 -3.56 22.14 0.73
C GLU A 346 -4.35 23.41 0.39
N GLY A 347 -3.93 24.17 -0.64
CA GLY A 347 -4.66 25.33 -1.13
C GLY A 347 -6.04 24.97 -1.68
N ASP A 348 -6.14 23.91 -2.48
CA ASP A 348 -7.40 23.39 -3.01
C ASP A 348 -8.33 22.90 -1.89
N LEU A 349 -7.79 22.17 -0.90
CA LEU A 349 -8.55 21.70 0.26
C LEU A 349 -9.10 22.87 1.09
N VAL A 350 -8.34 23.95 1.27
CA VAL A 350 -8.83 25.16 1.95
C VAL A 350 -9.96 25.81 1.16
N LYS A 351 -9.88 25.85 -0.17
CA LYS A 351 -10.94 26.39 -1.03
C LYS A 351 -12.20 25.52 -0.96
N GLU A 352 -12.07 24.21 -1.00
CA GLU A 352 -13.19 23.27 -0.83
C GLU A 352 -13.83 23.43 0.54
N LEU A 353 -13.03 23.56 1.61
CA LEU A 353 -13.54 23.76 2.98
C LEU A 353 -14.29 25.08 3.11
N ALA A 354 -13.80 26.17 2.50
CA ALA A 354 -14.51 27.43 2.44
C ALA A 354 -15.83 27.31 1.66
N GLY A 355 -15.83 26.59 0.52
CA GLY A 355 -17.04 26.31 -0.24
C GLY A 355 -18.07 25.47 0.55
N LEU A 356 -17.62 24.45 1.29
CA LEU A 356 -18.48 23.67 2.18
C LEU A 356 -19.05 24.54 3.31
N GLN A 357 -18.26 25.45 3.88
CA GLN A 357 -18.76 26.39 4.89
C GLN A 357 -19.80 27.36 4.32
N GLU A 358 -19.60 27.86 3.10
CA GLU A 358 -20.59 28.68 2.39
C GLU A 358 -21.89 27.90 2.15
N THR A 359 -21.81 26.67 1.65
CA THR A 359 -23.01 25.82 1.45
C THR A 359 -23.73 25.51 2.75
N LEU A 360 -23.00 25.20 3.84
CA LEU A 360 -23.59 25.00 5.16
C LEU A 360 -24.28 26.27 5.68
N SER A 361 -23.66 27.44 5.49
CA SER A 361 -24.25 28.72 5.88
C SER A 361 -25.53 29.02 5.09
N ALA A 362 -25.53 28.72 3.78
CA ALA A 362 -26.72 28.87 2.93
C ALA A 362 -27.86 27.94 3.37
N ILE A 363 -27.57 26.65 3.62
CA ILE A 363 -28.54 25.67 4.11
C ILE A 363 -29.10 26.10 5.48
N GLN A 364 -28.25 26.59 6.39
CA GLN A 364 -28.71 27.09 7.69
C GLN A 364 -29.63 28.30 7.56
N ALA A 365 -29.30 29.25 6.67
CA ALA A 365 -30.17 30.39 6.40
C ALA A 365 -31.52 29.95 5.80
N GLU A 366 -31.52 28.96 4.92
CA GLU A 366 -32.74 28.40 4.34
C GLU A 366 -33.61 27.67 5.39
N ILE A 367 -33.00 26.85 6.25
CA ILE A 367 -33.70 26.20 7.37
C ILE A 367 -34.34 27.26 8.29
N ALA A 368 -33.61 28.31 8.65
CA ALA A 368 -34.14 29.39 9.48
C ALA A 368 -35.32 30.13 8.80
N ALA A 369 -35.22 30.36 7.49
CA ALA A 369 -36.31 30.95 6.72
C ALA A 369 -37.56 30.04 6.68
N TYR A 370 -37.39 28.73 6.52
CA TYR A 370 -38.50 27.77 6.58
C TYR A 370 -39.12 27.69 7.98
N GLN A 371 -38.32 27.68 9.04
CA GLN A 371 -38.81 27.71 10.42
C GLN A 371 -39.64 28.96 10.68
N ALA A 372 -39.13 30.15 10.32
CA ALA A 372 -39.88 31.39 10.46
C ALA A 372 -41.20 31.38 9.66
N ARG A 373 -41.21 30.82 8.44
CA ARG A 373 -42.44 30.65 7.66
C ARG A 373 -43.43 29.70 8.35
N MET A 374 -42.96 28.58 8.88
CA MET A 374 -43.81 27.62 9.60
C MET A 374 -44.39 28.19 10.88
N ASP A 375 -43.59 28.91 11.67
CA ASP A 375 -44.04 29.57 12.89
C ASP A 375 -45.12 30.61 12.57
N THR A 376 -44.90 31.46 11.56
CA THR A 376 -45.93 32.43 11.15
C THR A 376 -47.19 31.77 10.58
N ALA A 377 -47.06 30.64 9.89
CA ALA A 377 -48.21 29.89 9.39
C ALA A 377 -49.00 29.26 10.54
N LEU A 378 -48.31 28.66 11.50
CA LEU A 378 -48.90 28.06 12.70
C LEU A 378 -49.58 29.12 13.57
N GLU A 379 -48.91 30.26 13.82
CA GLU A 379 -49.49 31.37 14.55
C GLU A 379 -50.76 31.87 13.86
N ARG A 380 -50.71 32.14 12.54
CA ARG A 380 -51.89 32.57 11.77
C ARG A 380 -53.03 31.55 11.86
N ALA A 381 -52.75 30.26 11.65
CA ALA A 381 -53.75 29.21 11.74
C ALA A 381 -54.36 29.13 13.16
N SER A 382 -53.53 29.24 14.19
CA SER A 382 -53.98 29.22 15.60
C SER A 382 -54.83 30.46 15.94
N HIS A 383 -54.46 31.63 15.44
CA HIS A 383 -55.20 32.88 15.64
C HIS A 383 -56.53 32.84 14.88
N GLN A 384 -56.55 32.33 13.65
CA GLN A 384 -57.77 32.13 12.88
C GLN A 384 -58.71 31.15 13.58
N ALA A 385 -58.20 30.00 14.04
CA ALA A 385 -59.00 29.03 14.78
C ALA A 385 -59.56 29.61 16.08
N LYS A 386 -58.73 30.33 16.86
CA LYS A 386 -59.18 31.02 18.09
C LYS A 386 -60.20 32.11 17.82
N ALA A 387 -60.03 32.89 16.74
CA ALA A 387 -60.98 33.93 16.35
C ALA A 387 -62.33 33.33 15.93
N GLN A 388 -62.32 32.27 15.12
CA GLN A 388 -63.53 31.53 14.74
C GLN A 388 -64.22 30.89 15.95
N ALA A 389 -63.45 30.29 16.87
CA ALA A 389 -63.99 29.71 18.09
C ALA A 389 -64.63 30.78 18.98
N ARG A 390 -63.97 31.93 19.17
CA ARG A 390 -64.53 33.07 19.91
C ARG A 390 -65.78 33.63 19.25
N GLN A 391 -65.78 33.77 17.92
CA GLN A 391 -66.96 34.22 17.19
C GLN A 391 -68.15 33.29 17.43
N ARG A 392 -67.96 31.97 17.24
CA ARG A 392 -69.01 30.98 17.51
C ARG A 392 -69.48 30.98 18.97
N LEU A 393 -68.57 31.19 19.91
CA LEU A 393 -68.89 31.28 21.34
C LEU A 393 -69.75 32.52 21.61
N VAL A 394 -69.36 33.69 21.11
CA VAL A 394 -70.13 34.94 21.29
C VAL A 394 -71.50 34.84 20.62
N GLU A 395 -71.58 34.25 19.43
CA GLU A 395 -72.87 33.96 18.76
C GLU A 395 -73.72 33.02 19.62
N ALA A 396 -73.15 31.92 20.14
CA ALA A 396 -73.84 30.98 21.01
C ALA A 396 -74.29 31.64 22.33
N GLU A 397 -73.45 32.44 22.98
CA GLU A 397 -73.81 33.20 24.19
C GLU A 397 -74.90 34.23 23.91
N SER A 398 -74.82 34.95 22.79
CA SER A 398 -75.84 35.92 22.38
C SER A 398 -77.19 35.25 22.14
N THR A 399 -77.20 34.12 21.43
CA THR A 399 -78.42 33.35 21.20
C THR A 399 -78.97 32.76 22.50
N ALA A 400 -78.11 32.22 23.37
CA ALA A 400 -78.51 31.70 24.68
C ALA A 400 -79.08 32.80 25.57
N ASN A 401 -78.47 33.98 25.62
CA ASN A 401 -78.95 35.13 26.38
C ASN A 401 -80.29 35.67 25.83
N ALA A 402 -80.45 35.73 24.50
CA ALA A 402 -81.71 36.11 23.88
C ALA A 402 -82.83 35.13 24.25
N ASN A 403 -82.54 33.82 24.18
CA ASN A 403 -83.48 32.78 24.58
C ASN A 403 -83.83 32.86 26.07
N ALA A 404 -82.84 33.10 26.94
CA ALA A 404 -83.06 33.26 28.38
C ALA A 404 -83.94 34.48 28.69
N ALA A 405 -83.67 35.63 28.06
CA ALA A 405 -84.48 36.85 28.23
C ALA A 405 -85.92 36.64 27.75
N LEU A 406 -86.13 35.90 26.66
CA LEU A 406 -87.45 35.55 26.17
C LEU A 406 -88.20 34.67 27.19
N LEU A 407 -87.54 33.64 27.74
CA LEU A 407 -88.12 32.79 28.78
C LEU A 407 -88.43 33.55 30.06
N GLU A 408 -87.56 34.47 30.50
CA GLU A 408 -87.81 35.34 31.65
C GLU A 408 -89.01 36.24 31.43
N ALA A 409 -89.12 36.86 30.24
CA ALA A 409 -90.27 37.67 29.88
C ALA A 409 -91.56 36.83 29.89
N GLN A 410 -91.54 35.61 29.34
CA GLN A 410 -92.70 34.72 29.39
C GLN A 410 -93.06 34.32 30.82
N ALA A 411 -92.08 34.02 31.67
CA ALA A 411 -92.32 33.70 33.08
C ALA A 411 -92.97 34.86 33.84
N LEU A 412 -92.57 36.11 33.54
CA LEU A 412 -93.21 37.30 34.08
C LEU A 412 -94.65 37.48 33.59
N ASP A 413 -94.91 37.27 32.30
CA ASP A 413 -96.27 37.37 31.75
C ASP A 413 -97.17 36.25 32.29
N ILE A 414 -96.71 35.01 32.43
CA ILE A 414 -97.46 33.92 33.08
C ILE A 414 -97.74 34.25 34.55
N ARG A 415 -96.76 34.82 35.26
CA ARG A 415 -96.95 35.27 36.64
C ARG A 415 -97.99 36.39 36.70
N ALA A 416 -97.99 37.33 35.75
CA ALA A 416 -98.98 38.39 35.67
C ALA A 416 -100.38 37.84 35.31
N LEU A 417 -100.46 36.87 34.40
CA LEU A 417 -101.70 36.19 33.99
C LEU A 417 -102.33 35.45 35.16
N SER A 418 -101.54 34.61 35.85
CA SER A 418 -102.00 33.88 37.03
C SER A 418 -102.41 34.81 38.18
N ALA A 419 -101.76 35.96 38.31
CA ALA A 419 -102.18 37.00 39.26
C ALA A 419 -103.50 37.66 38.84
N ALA A 420 -103.73 37.90 37.55
CA ALA A 420 -104.94 38.54 37.03
C ALA A 420 -106.16 37.62 36.95
N GLU A 421 -105.98 36.29 36.86
CA GLU A 421 -107.07 35.30 36.76
C GLU A 421 -107.87 35.18 38.06
N ALA A 422 -107.18 35.34 39.20
CA ALA A 422 -107.78 35.26 40.52
C ALA A 422 -107.39 36.50 41.35
N PRO A 423 -107.87 37.69 40.99
CA PRO A 423 -107.50 38.92 41.68
C PRO A 423 -108.00 38.94 43.13
N GLU A 424 -109.05 38.18 43.44
CA GLU A 424 -109.54 38.01 44.80
C GLU A 424 -108.54 37.27 45.69
N ILE A 425 -107.71 36.38 45.11
CA ILE A 425 -106.62 35.73 45.84
C ILE A 425 -105.51 36.74 46.16
N LEU A 426 -105.27 37.72 45.29
CA LEU A 426 -104.32 38.81 45.57
C LEU A 426 -104.80 39.68 46.71
N GLU A 427 -106.08 40.07 46.70
CA GLU A 427 -106.70 40.81 47.79
C GLU A 427 -106.67 40.00 49.10
N TYR A 428 -107.00 38.71 49.04
CA TYR A 428 -106.91 37.81 50.20
C TYR A 428 -105.48 37.68 50.73
N ARG A 429 -104.50 37.49 49.86
CA ARG A 429 -103.08 37.43 50.24
C ARG A 429 -102.58 38.74 50.79
N PHE A 430 -103.01 39.86 50.20
CA PHE A 430 -102.69 41.17 50.73
C PHE A 430 -103.29 41.36 52.11
N GLN A 431 -104.57 41.02 52.31
CA GLN A 431 -105.22 41.06 53.61
C GLN A 431 -104.50 40.18 54.62
N GLN A 432 -104.03 39.00 54.22
CA GLN A 432 -103.25 38.09 55.04
C GLN A 432 -101.88 38.71 55.41
N ASP A 433 -101.15 39.28 54.45
CA ASP A 433 -99.86 39.97 54.68
C ASP A 433 -100.04 41.25 55.52
N LEU A 434 -101.19 41.93 55.40
CA LEU A 434 -101.58 43.08 56.20
C LEU A 434 -101.94 42.65 57.63
N LEU A 435 -102.62 41.51 57.79
CA LEU A 435 -102.87 40.87 59.08
C LEU A 435 -101.57 40.48 59.77
N ASP A 436 -100.66 39.82 59.05
CA ASP A 436 -99.33 39.43 59.56
C ASP A 436 -98.53 40.66 59.97
N LYS A 437 -98.58 41.74 59.18
CA LYS A 437 -97.96 43.02 59.53
C LYS A 437 -98.62 43.67 60.75
N LEU A 438 -99.96 43.69 60.83
CA LEU A 438 -100.69 44.23 61.98
C LEU A 438 -100.43 43.42 63.24
N GLU A 439 -100.34 42.10 63.15
CA GLU A 439 -99.93 41.21 64.26
C GLU A 439 -98.51 41.54 64.70
N SER A 440 -97.58 41.72 63.74
CA SER A 440 -96.20 42.11 64.05
C SER A 440 -96.10 43.47 64.75
N VAL A 441 -96.99 44.41 64.41
CA VAL A 441 -97.06 45.75 65.02
C VAL A 441 -97.75 45.69 66.38
N ALA A 442 -98.84 44.92 66.52
CA ALA A 442 -99.56 44.71 67.77
C ALA A 442 -98.68 44.05 68.83
N GLY A 443 -97.86 43.07 68.44
CA GLY A 443 -96.86 42.44 69.33
C GLY A 443 -95.75 43.38 69.81
N ARG A 444 -95.62 44.58 69.22
CA ARG A 444 -94.60 45.58 69.57
C ARG A 444 -95.16 46.81 70.31
N LEU A 445 -96.46 46.87 70.60
CA LEU A 445 -97.09 47.96 71.36
C LEU A 445 -96.87 47.76 72.89
N PRO A 446 -96.30 48.75 73.61
CA PRO A 446 -96.12 48.65 75.06
C PRO A 446 -97.46 48.85 75.82
N GLN A 447 -97.81 47.91 76.70
CA GLN A 447 -98.92 48.09 77.65
C GLN A 447 -98.51 49.06 78.77
N VAL A 448 -99.15 50.22 78.84
CA VAL A 448 -98.99 51.17 79.95
C VAL A 448 -100.23 51.06 80.84
N VAL A 449 -100.07 50.59 82.08
CA VAL A 449 -101.14 50.63 83.10
C VAL A 449 -101.15 52.03 83.70
N GLN A 450 -102.17 52.83 83.38
CA GLN A 450 -102.30 54.20 83.87
C GLN A 450 -103.09 54.23 85.19
N VAL A 451 -102.49 54.83 86.23
CA VAL A 451 -103.12 55.15 87.51
C VAL A 451 -103.34 56.66 87.54
N GLY A 452 -104.60 57.12 87.44
CA GLY A 452 -104.99 58.54 87.60
C GLY A 452 -105.62 59.20 86.37
N GLU A 453 -106.58 60.11 86.60
CA GLU A 453 -107.72 60.54 85.74
C GLU A 453 -107.47 61.10 84.32
N GLU A 454 -108.35 60.63 83.42
CA GLU A 454 -109.01 61.22 82.23
C GLU A 454 -108.21 61.85 81.06
N SER A 455 -107.80 60.99 80.11
CA SER A 455 -108.12 61.12 78.65
C SER A 455 -107.66 59.86 77.89
N ASP A 456 -108.60 58.99 77.54
CA ASP A 456 -108.35 57.69 76.90
C ASP A 456 -108.14 57.86 75.39
N ILE A 457 -106.91 57.62 74.90
CA ILE A 457 -106.58 57.60 73.47
C ILE A 457 -106.41 56.14 73.05
N ASP A 458 -107.35 55.63 72.24
CA ASP A 458 -107.32 54.25 71.74
C ASP A 458 -106.24 54.09 70.66
N PHE A 459 -105.03 53.68 71.07
CA PHE A 459 -103.88 53.49 70.18
C PHE A 459 -104.08 52.39 69.12
N LEU A 460 -105.02 51.46 69.33
CA LEU A 460 -105.36 50.46 68.32
C LEU A 460 -106.13 51.11 67.16
N ALA A 461 -107.02 52.05 67.45
CA ALA A 461 -107.71 52.84 66.44
C ALA A 461 -106.72 53.74 65.66
N LEU A 462 -105.75 54.34 66.36
CA LEU A 462 -104.71 55.17 65.74
C LEU A 462 -103.76 54.34 64.85
N ALA A 463 -103.38 53.13 65.29
CA ALA A 463 -102.58 52.19 64.50
C ALA A 463 -103.32 51.67 63.27
N GLN A 464 -104.63 51.39 63.39
CA GLN A 464 -105.48 51.07 62.24
C GLN A 464 -105.53 52.23 61.24
N GLN A 465 -105.63 53.48 61.70
CA GLN A 465 -105.67 54.64 60.81
C GLN A 465 -104.33 54.87 60.08
N LEU A 466 -103.20 54.67 60.77
CA LEU A 466 -101.85 54.79 60.18
C LEU A 466 -101.52 53.66 59.19
N VAL A 467 -102.09 52.47 59.37
CA VAL A 467 -101.89 51.30 58.49
C VAL A 467 -102.98 51.18 57.40
N GLY A 468 -103.96 52.10 57.38
CA GLY A 468 -105.00 52.18 56.34
C GLY A 468 -106.27 51.39 56.66
N GLY A 469 -106.93 51.73 57.78
CA GLY A 469 -108.10 50.98 58.28
C GLY A 469 -109.43 51.72 58.18
N ARG A 470 -110.26 51.31 57.21
CA ARG A 470 -111.53 50.54 57.39
C ARG A 470 -112.15 50.37 56.00
N GLY A 471 -112.06 49.16 55.44
CA GLY A 471 -112.66 48.84 54.12
C GLY A 471 -111.84 49.25 52.90
N ALA A 472 -110.55 49.58 53.04
CA ALA A 472 -109.66 49.82 51.92
C ALA A 472 -109.26 48.47 51.28
N ALA A 473 -110.10 47.98 50.37
CA ALA A 473 -109.64 46.99 49.40
C ALA A 473 -108.47 47.60 48.62
N LEU A 474 -107.39 46.85 48.40
CA LEU A 474 -106.23 47.32 47.64
C LEU A 474 -106.64 47.68 46.21
N PHE A 475 -107.66 46.98 45.71
CA PHE A 475 -108.28 47.20 44.42
C PHE A 475 -109.77 47.49 44.62
N SER A 476 -110.25 48.60 44.06
CA SER A 476 -111.69 48.84 43.96
C SER A 476 -112.35 47.79 43.04
N ALA A 477 -113.67 47.65 43.09
CA ALA A 477 -114.38 46.76 42.16
C ALA A 477 -114.13 47.14 40.67
N GLU A 478 -113.86 48.42 40.40
CA GLU A 478 -113.47 48.94 39.10
C GLU A 478 -112.04 48.52 38.74
N ASP A 479 -111.10 48.57 39.69
CA ASP A 479 -109.72 48.08 39.49
C ASP A 479 -109.68 46.56 39.27
N MET A 480 -110.51 45.80 39.99
CA MET A 480 -110.66 44.35 39.79
C MET A 480 -111.20 44.05 38.39
N ALA A 481 -112.16 44.84 37.91
CA ALA A 481 -112.67 44.72 36.54
C ALA A 481 -111.60 45.13 35.50
N ALA A 482 -110.80 46.16 35.78
CA ALA A 482 -109.69 46.58 34.93
C ALA A 482 -108.58 45.52 34.86
N ILE A 483 -108.22 44.88 35.98
CA ILE A 483 -107.25 43.78 36.03
C ILE A 483 -107.77 42.59 35.22
N ARG A 484 -109.05 42.23 35.35
CA ARG A 484 -109.67 41.18 34.53
C ARG A 484 -109.68 41.54 33.05
N SER A 485 -109.90 42.81 32.68
CA SER A 485 -109.84 43.21 31.26
C SER A 485 -108.43 43.09 30.67
N ARG A 486 -107.39 43.26 31.49
CA ARG A 486 -105.99 43.04 31.08
C ARG A 486 -105.62 41.56 31.01
N LEU A 487 -106.45 40.66 31.54
CA LEU A 487 -106.22 39.20 31.46
C LEU A 487 -106.15 38.75 30.00
N ASP A 488 -107.08 39.23 29.17
CA ASP A 488 -107.14 38.88 27.75
C ASP A 488 -105.90 39.39 27.01
N GLU A 489 -105.45 40.62 27.31
CA GLU A 489 -104.23 41.20 26.72
C GLU A 489 -102.96 40.45 27.15
N ILE A 490 -102.84 40.07 28.42
CA ILE A 490 -101.69 39.30 28.92
C ILE A 490 -101.74 37.87 28.37
N GLY A 491 -102.93 37.27 28.27
CA GLY A 491 -103.13 35.92 27.74
C GLY A 491 -102.68 35.83 26.29
N GLN A 492 -103.09 36.80 25.45
CA GLN A 492 -102.60 36.91 24.08
C GLN A 492 -101.07 36.99 24.00
N ARG A 493 -100.42 37.79 24.85
CA ARG A 493 -98.94 37.86 24.87
C ARG A 493 -98.27 36.55 25.30
N VAL A 494 -98.87 35.81 26.23
CA VAL A 494 -98.36 34.50 26.66
C VAL A 494 -98.48 33.48 25.54
N ASP A 495 -99.60 33.47 24.84
CA ASP A 495 -99.85 32.59 23.69
C ASP A 495 -98.89 32.92 22.53
N ASP A 496 -98.78 34.20 22.16
CA ASP A 496 -97.86 34.68 21.11
C ASP A 496 -96.40 34.29 21.41
N ARG A 497 -95.92 34.52 22.65
CA ARG A 497 -94.56 34.09 23.05
C ARG A 497 -94.45 32.56 23.15
N GLY A 498 -95.53 31.88 23.51
CA GLY A 498 -95.59 30.42 23.52
C GLY A 498 -95.36 29.82 22.13
N GLU A 499 -95.94 30.43 21.10
CA GLU A 499 -95.70 30.06 19.71
C GLU A 499 -94.25 30.33 19.27
N GLU A 500 -93.68 31.48 19.66
CA GLU A 500 -92.28 31.83 19.38
C GLU A 500 -91.30 30.81 20.00
N ILE A 501 -91.54 30.40 21.25
CA ILE A 501 -90.74 29.36 21.94
C ILE A 501 -90.91 28.00 21.27
N ALA A 502 -92.14 27.63 20.90
CA ALA A 502 -92.39 26.38 20.19
C ALA A 502 -91.71 26.34 18.82
N ALA A 503 -91.55 27.49 18.16
CA ALA A 503 -90.77 27.61 16.93
C ALA A 503 -89.26 27.45 17.21
N LEU A 504 -88.71 28.10 18.24
CA LEU A 504 -87.30 27.96 18.64
C LEU A 504 -86.94 26.53 19.05
N LEU A 505 -87.83 25.84 19.78
CA LEU A 505 -87.63 24.44 20.19
C LEU A 505 -87.62 23.47 19.00
N ARG A 506 -88.48 23.69 18.00
CA ARG A 506 -88.44 22.93 16.73
C ARG A 506 -87.15 23.16 15.96
N GLY A 507 -86.70 24.41 15.83
CA GLY A 507 -85.41 24.72 15.20
C GLY A 507 -84.21 24.13 15.95
N ALA A 508 -84.25 24.11 17.29
CA ALA A 508 -83.21 23.49 18.10
C ALA A 508 -83.18 21.96 17.96
N THR A 509 -84.33 21.29 17.78
CA THR A 509 -84.38 19.84 17.56
C THR A 509 -83.85 19.45 16.17
N GLU A 510 -84.10 20.27 15.15
CA GLU A 510 -83.52 20.10 13.82
C GLU A 510 -82.00 20.36 13.79
N THR A 511 -81.49 21.26 14.65
CA THR A 511 -80.05 21.56 14.75
C THR A 511 -79.28 20.57 15.64
N ALA A 512 -79.97 19.88 16.57
CA ALA A 512 -79.39 18.94 17.52
C ALA A 512 -79.30 17.49 17.00
N GLU A 513 -79.91 17.18 15.84
CA GLU A 513 -79.56 15.95 15.13
C GLU A 513 -78.08 16.05 14.74
N PRO A 514 -77.21 15.11 15.15
CA PRO A 514 -75.83 15.17 14.75
C PRO A 514 -75.84 14.98 13.24
N ALA A 515 -75.62 16.05 12.50
CA ALA A 515 -74.98 15.95 11.22
C ALA A 515 -73.68 15.18 11.48
N ILE A 516 -73.71 13.86 11.23
CA ILE A 516 -72.53 13.09 10.91
C ILE A 516 -72.07 13.70 9.59
N ALA A 517 -71.44 14.87 9.71
CA ALA A 517 -70.68 15.47 8.66
C ALA A 517 -69.57 14.47 8.40
N GLU A 518 -69.61 13.87 7.21
CA GLU A 518 -68.48 13.19 6.61
C GLU A 518 -67.22 13.95 7.01
N GLN A 519 -66.30 13.25 7.68
CA GLN A 519 -64.95 13.75 7.84
C GLN A 519 -64.49 14.26 6.48
N PRO A 520 -64.04 15.52 6.37
CA PRO A 520 -63.38 15.94 5.15
C PRO A 520 -62.24 14.96 4.97
N ALA A 521 -62.28 14.18 3.88
CA ALA A 521 -61.15 13.38 3.47
C ALA A 521 -59.94 14.30 3.50
N VAL A 522 -59.00 14.00 4.40
CA VAL A 522 -57.69 14.64 4.41
C VAL A 522 -57.19 14.50 2.97
N PRO A 523 -56.96 15.59 2.22
CA PRO A 523 -56.32 15.44 0.93
C PRO A 523 -55.00 14.75 1.22
N ALA A 524 -54.81 13.58 0.61
CA ALA A 524 -53.53 12.89 0.63
C ALA A 524 -52.46 13.95 0.39
N ALA A 525 -51.56 14.13 1.37
CA ALA A 525 -50.45 15.05 1.25
C ALA A 525 -49.76 14.69 -0.06
N ALA A 526 -49.88 15.59 -1.04
CA ALA A 526 -49.02 15.55 -2.21
C ALA A 526 -47.60 15.60 -1.66
N GLU A 527 -46.85 14.53 -1.91
CA GLU A 527 -45.41 14.56 -1.73
C GLU A 527 -44.88 15.80 -2.47
N PRO A 528 -43.99 16.60 -1.86
CA PRO A 528 -43.50 17.79 -2.53
C PRO A 528 -42.68 17.37 -3.76
N GLU A 529 -43.14 17.80 -4.95
CA GLU A 529 -42.47 17.69 -6.26
C GLU A 529 -41.17 18.51 -6.29
N TRP A 530 -40.13 18.06 -5.58
CA TRP A 530 -38.75 18.50 -5.83
C TRP A 530 -37.74 17.35 -5.87
N ALA A 531 -38.20 16.11 -5.91
CA ALA A 531 -37.33 14.93 -6.01
C ALA A 531 -37.24 14.33 -7.44
N THR A 532 -37.54 15.09 -8.50
CA THR A 532 -37.30 14.65 -9.89
C THR A 532 -36.70 15.75 -10.75
N ALA A 533 -35.47 16.14 -10.44
CA ALA A 533 -34.54 16.61 -11.47
C ALA A 533 -33.10 16.34 -11.00
N ASP A 534 -32.37 15.61 -11.84
CA ASP A 534 -30.91 15.47 -11.89
C ASP A 534 -30.22 14.55 -10.86
N ALA A 535 -30.29 13.24 -11.10
CA ALA A 535 -29.27 12.29 -10.66
C ALA A 535 -29.14 11.08 -11.61
N GLU A 536 -28.84 11.32 -12.89
CA GLU A 536 -28.05 10.34 -13.66
C GLU A 536 -26.57 10.62 -13.37
N THR A 537 -25.98 9.91 -12.40
CA THR A 537 -24.59 9.44 -12.45
C THR A 537 -24.29 8.49 -11.29
N THR A 538 -24.29 7.21 -11.65
CA THR A 538 -23.42 6.12 -11.17
C THR A 538 -22.67 6.34 -9.86
N ILE A 539 -23.13 5.72 -8.77
CA ILE A 539 -22.26 5.21 -7.71
C ILE A 539 -22.70 3.79 -7.33
N GLU A 540 -21.78 2.86 -7.52
CA GLU A 540 -21.90 1.46 -7.17
C GLU A 540 -22.07 1.24 -5.66
N ARG A 541 -22.92 0.26 -5.36
CA ARG A 541 -23.09 -0.43 -4.07
C ARG A 541 -21.75 -0.71 -3.35
N PRO A 542 -21.66 -0.41 -2.04
CA PRO A 542 -20.92 -1.26 -1.12
C PRO A 542 -21.84 -2.21 -0.36
N MET A 543 -21.33 -3.43 -0.23
CA MET A 543 -21.95 -4.63 0.27
C MET A 543 -21.99 -4.65 1.81
N ARG A 544 -23.16 -4.96 2.37
CA ARG A 544 -23.50 -5.49 3.70
C ARG A 544 -22.34 -5.85 4.66
N LEU A 545 -22.35 -5.24 5.85
CA LEU A 545 -21.78 -5.83 7.07
C LEU A 545 -22.72 -6.93 7.63
N PRO A 546 -22.20 -8.02 8.22
CA PRO A 546 -23.01 -9.12 8.72
C PRO A 546 -23.43 -8.96 10.19
N ASP A 547 -24.51 -9.68 10.47
CA ASP A 547 -25.31 -9.83 11.67
C ASP A 547 -24.54 -10.33 12.91
N GLN A 548 -24.90 -9.82 14.09
CA GLN A 548 -24.41 -10.30 15.40
C GLN A 548 -25.46 -11.22 16.04
N GLY A 549 -25.15 -12.51 16.21
CA GLY A 549 -26.02 -13.46 16.91
C GLY A 549 -25.37 -14.81 17.26
N ARG A 550 -24.82 -14.89 18.48
CA ARG A 550 -24.47 -16.03 19.37
C ARG A 550 -24.61 -17.52 18.90
N SER A 551 -23.44 -18.18 18.86
CA SER A 551 -23.02 -19.46 19.48
C SER A 551 -23.87 -20.75 19.40
N GLN A 552 -23.30 -21.81 18.79
CA GLN A 552 -23.07 -23.14 19.41
C GLN A 552 -22.01 -23.94 18.61
N GLY A 553 -21.21 -24.75 19.30
CA GLY A 553 -19.84 -25.13 18.88
C GLY A 553 -19.65 -26.44 18.13
N GLN A 554 -18.44 -26.60 17.55
CA GLN A 554 -17.80 -27.89 17.26
C GLN A 554 -16.28 -27.68 17.00
N ASN A 555 -15.48 -28.69 17.34
CA ASN A 555 -14.00 -28.80 17.38
C ASN A 555 -13.19 -28.35 16.13
N PRO A 556 -11.88 -28.07 16.27
CA PRO A 556 -11.05 -27.49 15.20
C PRO A 556 -10.43 -28.55 14.28
N GLY A 557 -10.63 -28.39 12.96
CA GLY A 557 -9.84 -29.06 11.92
C GLY A 557 -8.62 -28.22 11.50
N PRO A 558 -7.60 -28.82 10.84
CA PRO A 558 -6.30 -28.19 10.62
C PRO A 558 -6.36 -27.05 9.57
N PRO A 559 -5.42 -26.08 9.64
CA PRO A 559 -5.50 -24.87 8.83
C PRO A 559 -5.26 -25.14 7.34
N PRO A 560 -5.96 -24.44 6.43
CA PRO A 560 -5.74 -24.57 5.00
C PRO A 560 -4.50 -23.79 4.52
N VAL A 561 -3.83 -24.38 3.53
CA VAL A 561 -2.66 -23.88 2.82
C VAL A 561 -2.98 -22.58 2.05
N PRO A 562 -2.10 -21.57 2.02
CA PRO A 562 -2.37 -20.33 1.27
C PRO A 562 -2.36 -20.58 -0.25
N ARG A 563 -3.42 -20.11 -0.92
CA ARG A 563 -3.56 -20.06 -2.38
C ARG A 563 -2.61 -19.02 -2.97
N SER A 564 -2.07 -19.40 -4.13
CA SER A 564 -1.19 -18.67 -5.05
C SER A 564 -1.56 -17.22 -5.32
N LEU A 565 -0.52 -16.37 -5.41
CA LEU A 565 -0.51 -15.00 -5.90
C LEU A 565 -1.07 -14.89 -7.35
N PRO A 566 -1.69 -13.75 -7.73
CA PRO A 566 -2.12 -13.52 -9.10
C PRO A 566 -0.92 -13.34 -10.05
N ALA A 567 -1.09 -13.83 -11.27
CA ALA A 567 -0.10 -13.77 -12.34
C ALA A 567 0.20 -12.33 -12.77
N TYR A 568 1.49 -12.01 -12.90
CA TYR A 568 1.97 -10.78 -13.51
C TYR A 568 1.68 -10.85 -15.03
N GLU A 569 0.83 -9.97 -15.54
CA GLU A 569 0.65 -9.79 -16.98
C GLU A 569 1.93 -9.18 -17.58
N ARG A 570 2.49 -9.86 -18.59
CA ARG A 570 3.57 -9.33 -19.44
C ARG A 570 3.05 -8.14 -20.24
N PRO A 571 3.80 -7.04 -20.36
CA PRO A 571 3.54 -6.05 -21.39
C PRO A 571 3.75 -6.66 -22.78
N ALA A 572 2.80 -6.39 -23.68
CA ALA A 572 2.85 -6.80 -25.08
C ALA A 572 4.09 -6.23 -25.79
N GLN A 573 4.72 -7.07 -26.62
CA GLN A 573 5.81 -6.69 -27.51
C GLN A 573 5.34 -5.62 -28.50
N ALA A 574 6.06 -4.50 -28.54
CA ALA A 574 5.87 -3.46 -29.54
C ALA A 574 6.18 -3.99 -30.95
N THR A 575 5.24 -3.77 -31.86
CA THR A 575 5.38 -4.03 -33.30
C THR A 575 6.43 -3.06 -33.89
N PRO A 576 7.32 -3.51 -34.79
CA PRO A 576 8.28 -2.60 -35.43
C PRO A 576 7.56 -1.58 -36.33
N PRO A 577 8.01 -0.31 -36.40
CA PRO A 577 7.39 0.69 -37.26
C PRO A 577 7.68 0.41 -38.75
N ALA A 578 6.67 0.71 -39.57
CA ALA A 578 6.74 0.66 -41.03
C ALA A 578 7.80 1.63 -41.60
N PRO A 579 8.38 1.35 -42.78
CA PRO A 579 9.42 2.19 -43.38
C PRO A 579 8.88 3.56 -43.80
N ALA A 580 9.67 4.61 -43.54
CA ALA A 580 9.38 6.00 -43.88
C ALA A 580 9.31 6.24 -45.40
N PRO A 581 8.48 7.19 -45.87
CA PRO A 581 8.38 7.54 -47.29
C PRO A 581 9.64 8.26 -47.80
N GLU A 582 9.94 8.01 -49.08
CA GLU A 582 11.05 8.55 -49.88
C GLU A 582 11.24 10.08 -49.74
N ALA A 583 12.49 10.47 -49.54
CA ALA A 583 12.92 11.86 -49.59
C ALA A 583 12.95 12.38 -51.04
N PRO A 584 12.51 13.62 -51.32
CA PRO A 584 12.61 14.22 -52.64
C PRO A 584 14.08 14.55 -53.02
N PRO A 585 14.44 14.53 -54.32
CA PRO A 585 15.81 14.72 -54.76
C PRO A 585 16.30 16.16 -54.55
N ALA A 586 17.58 16.27 -54.16
CA ALA A 586 18.27 17.53 -53.89
C ALA A 586 18.43 18.42 -55.15
N PRO A 587 18.38 19.76 -55.00
CA PRO A 587 18.65 20.69 -56.10
C PRO A 587 20.15 20.74 -56.44
N PRO A 588 20.51 21.08 -57.70
CA PRO A 588 21.90 21.03 -58.18
C PRO A 588 22.73 22.18 -57.61
N VAL A 589 23.85 21.84 -56.97
CA VAL A 589 24.84 22.81 -56.49
C VAL A 589 25.74 23.25 -57.64
N SER A 590 25.72 24.56 -57.88
CA SER A 590 26.55 25.30 -58.84
C SER A 590 28.05 25.18 -58.55
N ARG A 591 28.84 24.96 -59.61
CA ARG A 591 30.30 24.88 -59.61
C ARG A 591 30.99 26.25 -59.50
N GLY A 592 32.04 26.30 -58.68
CA GLY A 592 33.32 26.99 -58.94
C GLY A 592 33.78 27.98 -57.84
N PRO A 593 35.09 28.35 -57.76
CA PRO A 593 36.28 27.72 -58.31
C PRO A 593 37.40 27.46 -57.26
N ALA A 594 38.49 26.86 -57.73
CA ALA A 594 39.66 26.38 -57.01
C ALA A 594 40.50 27.43 -56.25
N ALA A 595 41.15 27.00 -55.17
CA ALA A 595 42.42 27.54 -54.64
C ALA A 595 43.04 26.50 -53.68
N GLN A 596 44.11 25.80 -54.08
CA GLN A 596 45.52 26.11 -53.76
C GLN A 596 45.99 25.59 -52.38
N THR A 597 46.71 24.46 -52.42
CA THR A 597 47.78 24.06 -51.48
C THR A 597 48.85 25.17 -51.42
N PRO A 598 49.50 25.43 -50.26
CA PRO A 598 50.82 24.82 -49.98
C PRO A 598 51.15 24.75 -48.45
N PRO A 599 52.42 24.67 -47.97
CA PRO A 599 53.31 23.52 -48.04
C PRO A 599 53.92 23.12 -46.66
N SER A 600 54.57 21.96 -46.67
CA SER A 600 55.53 21.45 -45.68
C SER A 600 56.83 22.29 -45.58
N GLY A 601 57.36 22.49 -44.36
CA GLY A 601 58.79 22.74 -44.18
C GLY A 601 59.29 23.26 -42.82
N TRP A 602 59.92 22.35 -42.05
CA TRP A 602 61.13 22.51 -41.17
C TRP A 602 61.08 23.47 -39.95
N PRO A 603 61.96 23.39 -38.91
CA PRO A 603 63.22 22.62 -38.79
C PRO A 603 63.49 21.87 -37.44
N THR A 604 64.40 20.89 -37.47
CA THR A 604 65.28 20.47 -36.33
C THR A 604 66.37 21.54 -36.11
N PRO A 605 66.95 21.80 -34.90
CA PRO A 605 67.92 20.90 -34.20
C PRO A 605 68.02 21.21 -32.65
N PRO A 606 69.11 20.97 -31.87
CA PRO A 606 70.29 20.07 -32.01
C PRO A 606 70.54 19.14 -30.79
N ASP A 607 71.47 18.19 -30.98
CA ASP A 607 72.16 17.42 -29.94
C ASP A 607 72.95 18.30 -28.95
N ALA A 608 72.91 17.96 -27.65
CA ALA A 608 73.98 18.28 -26.71
C ALA A 608 74.07 17.26 -25.57
N GLN A 609 75.28 16.74 -25.43
CA GLN A 609 75.77 15.72 -24.52
C GLN A 609 75.68 16.08 -23.02
N GLY A 610 75.46 15.06 -22.19
CA GLY A 610 76.25 14.84 -20.97
C GLY A 610 75.68 15.32 -19.63
N ALA A 611 75.19 14.38 -18.81
CA ALA A 611 75.40 14.36 -17.35
C ALA A 611 74.96 13.03 -16.73
N ARG A 612 75.75 12.58 -15.75
CA ARG A 612 75.67 11.31 -14.98
C ARG A 612 74.41 11.20 -14.09
N PRO A 613 74.04 9.97 -13.64
CA PRO A 613 72.96 9.77 -12.69
C PRO A 613 73.43 9.89 -11.22
N PRO A 614 72.61 10.42 -10.31
CA PRO A 614 72.56 9.99 -8.91
C PRO A 614 71.30 9.12 -8.74
N GLY A 615 71.36 7.93 -8.17
CA GLY A 615 71.77 7.68 -6.80
C GLY A 615 70.59 6.99 -6.11
N THR A 616 70.68 5.67 -6.01
CA THR A 616 69.79 4.80 -5.22
C THR A 616 69.74 5.25 -3.76
N PRO A 617 68.57 5.43 -3.14
CA PRO A 617 68.48 5.50 -1.69
C PRO A 617 68.45 4.08 -1.08
N VAL A 618 69.44 3.89 -0.21
CA VAL A 618 69.65 2.76 0.69
C VAL A 618 68.59 2.76 1.78
N TRP A 619 67.97 1.60 2.03
CA TRP A 619 67.16 1.33 3.22
C TRP A 619 68.04 1.18 4.46
N PRO A 620 67.72 1.84 5.60
CA PRO A 620 68.24 1.42 6.89
C PRO A 620 67.24 0.49 7.59
N ALA A 621 67.73 -0.70 7.95
CA ALA A 621 67.13 -1.58 8.94
C ALA A 621 67.70 -1.22 10.34
N GLN A 622 66.82 -1.12 11.36
CA GLN A 622 67.03 -1.41 12.79
C GLN A 622 65.74 -1.04 13.54
N GLN A 623 64.92 -2.02 13.94
CA GLN A 623 64.93 -2.80 15.20
C GLN A 623 64.00 -2.23 16.29
N PRO A 624 63.43 -3.09 17.16
CA PRO A 624 62.18 -2.83 17.89
C PRO A 624 62.41 -2.44 19.35
N ARG A 625 61.52 -1.58 19.90
CA ARG A 625 61.24 -1.50 21.35
C ARG A 625 60.05 -0.58 21.61
N ALA A 626 58.99 -1.15 22.17
CA ALA A 626 58.12 -0.46 23.13
C ALA A 626 57.33 -1.51 23.92
N THR A 627 57.85 -1.82 25.09
CA THR A 627 57.07 -2.25 26.26
C THR A 627 56.07 -1.14 26.60
N ASN A 628 54.82 -1.48 26.87
CA ASN A 628 54.07 -0.79 27.91
C ASN A 628 52.94 -1.65 28.45
N ASP A 629 53.01 -1.80 29.77
CA ASP A 629 51.99 -2.28 30.68
C ASP A 629 50.70 -1.46 30.57
N ALA A 630 49.56 -2.13 30.64
CA ALA A 630 48.31 -1.52 31.10
C ALA A 630 47.38 -2.58 31.68
N GLN A 631 47.36 -2.62 33.02
CA GLN A 631 46.21 -2.83 33.89
C GLN A 631 45.16 -3.87 33.47
N GLU A 632 45.24 -5.05 34.08
CA GLU A 632 44.08 -5.91 34.28
C GLU A 632 43.69 -5.85 35.76
N GLY A 633 42.47 -5.38 35.99
CA GLY A 633 41.85 -5.22 37.30
C GLY A 633 41.24 -6.52 37.78
N ASP A 634 41.43 -6.79 39.07
CA ASP A 634 40.88 -7.93 39.77
C ASP A 634 39.55 -7.56 40.46
N ALA A 635 38.64 -8.53 40.45
CA ALA A 635 37.52 -8.76 41.35
C ALA A 635 36.49 -7.63 41.60
N ARG A 636 35.31 -7.78 40.95
CA ARG A 636 34.08 -8.19 41.65
C ARG A 636 33.08 -8.85 40.70
#